data_AF-A0A374UPB2-F1
#
_entry.id   AF-A0A374UPB2-F1
#
_cell.length_a   1.000
_cell.length_b   1.000
_cell.length_c   1.000
_cell.angle_alpha   90.00
_cell.angle_beta   90.00
_cell.angle_gamma   90.00
#
_symmetry.space_group_name_H-M   'P 1'
#
loop_
_entity.id
_entity.type
_entity.pdbx_description
1 polymer ?
#
loop_
_entity_poly.entity_id
_entity_poly.type
_entity_poly.pdbx_seq_one_letter_code
_entity_poly.pdbx_strand_id
1 'polypeptide(L)'
;MNNSKTVKKSVAVIIAVVIAVVMAATSVICVALTSNQSTGNTRYLKDAKSVVTEFVNNEAYNEYAYSDGLFAKANIVSECVNELTTPEAGETISKSLGLNNFIVTDPDGNIINATEQEKVGKSIYDFDNTKDFKTVLKGITYKTTSEPKAVEGESGVYNVMACVTRSVGGIVIIDIDTDTYTAVTGEKLADECKGDTIIAKDGKIVSSSFDLDGANELSSLGVTDSMLKAKDFTLTVNDNKYTLSAENVEGYTVISGTVKEDSGFNYIYGAVVPAIAFAVMIVLAIVVFSAVSKVKEEIK
;
A
#
# COMPACT_ATOMS: atom_id res chain seq x y z
N MET A 1 17.32 -23.64 71.92
CA MET A 1 17.33 -24.45 70.68
C MET A 1 16.09 -24.09 69.89
N ASN A 2 16.25 -23.34 68.79
CA ASN A 2 15.15 -22.95 67.91
C ASN A 2 14.75 -24.18 67.09
N ASN A 3 13.55 -24.71 67.32
CA ASN A 3 13.01 -25.79 66.51
C ASN A 3 12.81 -25.30 65.08
N SER A 4 13.57 -25.88 64.14
CA SER A 4 13.35 -25.75 62.70
C SER A 4 11.90 -26.15 62.39
N LYS A 5 11.10 -25.19 61.88
CA LYS A 5 9.73 -25.45 61.42
C LYS A 5 9.82 -26.21 60.09
N THR A 6 9.86 -27.54 60.15
CA THR A 6 9.76 -28.39 58.96
C THR A 6 8.35 -28.31 58.40
N VAL A 7 8.22 -27.82 57.16
CA VAL A 7 6.95 -27.81 56.41
C VAL A 7 6.50 -29.26 56.23
N LYS A 8 5.25 -29.58 56.59
CA LYS A 8 4.70 -30.93 56.40
C LYS A 8 4.71 -31.28 54.91
N LYS A 9 5.14 -32.49 54.54
CA LYS A 9 5.21 -32.98 53.15
C LYS A 9 3.94 -32.69 52.33
N SER A 10 2.76 -32.79 52.95
CA SER A 10 1.47 -32.47 52.30
C SER A 10 1.35 -31.02 51.83
N VAL A 11 1.90 -30.07 52.59
CA VAL A 11 1.88 -28.63 52.24
C VAL A 11 2.86 -28.33 51.11
N ALA A 12 4.02 -28.96 51.11
CA ALA A 12 5.01 -28.82 50.03
C ALA A 12 4.46 -29.36 48.70
N VAL A 13 3.72 -30.47 48.73
CA VAL A 13 3.08 -31.05 47.54
C VAL A 13 2.01 -30.11 46.96
N ILE A 14 1.18 -29.49 47.81
CA ILE A 14 0.16 -28.53 47.36
C ILE A 14 0.81 -27.32 46.68
N ILE A 15 1.88 -26.76 47.27
CA ILE A 15 2.61 -25.63 46.68
C ILE A 15 3.22 -26.00 45.33
N ALA A 16 3.83 -27.19 45.21
CA ALA A 16 4.42 -27.65 43.97
C ALA A 16 3.37 -27.85 42.85
N VAL A 17 2.20 -28.40 43.19
CA VAL A 17 1.10 -28.60 42.23
C VAL A 17 0.55 -27.26 41.74
N VAL A 18 0.37 -26.27 42.62
CA VAL A 18 -0.10 -24.94 42.24
C VAL A 18 0.89 -24.24 41.31
N ILE A 19 2.19 -24.31 41.61
CA ILE A 19 3.25 -23.73 40.74
C ILE A 19 3.24 -24.40 39.35
N ALA A 20 3.11 -25.73 39.29
CA ALA A 20 3.07 -26.47 38.03
C ALA A 20 1.85 -26.08 37.17
N VAL A 21 0.67 -25.93 37.78
CA VAL A 21 -0.56 -25.52 37.07
C VAL A 21 -0.45 -24.08 36.54
N VAL A 22 0.16 -23.16 37.31
CA VAL A 22 0.35 -21.77 36.88
C VAL A 22 1.37 -21.67 35.74
N MET A 23 2.47 -22.43 35.79
CA MET A 23 3.43 -22.51 34.69
C MET A 23 2.79 -23.09 33.41
N ALA A 24 1.94 -24.10 33.55
CA ALA A 24 1.19 -24.65 32.42
C ALA A 24 0.22 -23.60 31.83
N ALA A 25 -0.56 -22.90 32.67
CA ALA A 25 -1.51 -21.89 32.22
C ALA A 25 -0.85 -20.70 31.50
N THR A 26 0.29 -20.22 32.01
CA THR A 26 1.04 -19.11 31.39
C THR A 26 1.62 -19.50 30.03
N SER A 27 2.10 -20.74 29.86
CA SER A 27 2.57 -21.23 28.56
C SER A 27 1.47 -21.31 27.49
N VAL A 28 0.25 -21.71 27.88
CA VAL A 28 -0.91 -21.79 26.97
C VAL A 28 -1.34 -20.40 26.49
N ILE A 29 -1.28 -19.39 27.35
CA ILE A 29 -1.64 -18.01 26.99
C ILE A 29 -0.66 -17.41 25.98
N CYS A 30 0.64 -17.66 26.12
CA CYS A 30 1.65 -17.21 25.15
C CYS A 30 1.45 -17.86 23.76
N VAL A 31 1.08 -19.15 23.71
CA VAL A 31 0.77 -19.85 22.46
C VAL A 31 -0.53 -19.33 21.84
N ALA A 32 -1.55 -19.00 22.66
CA ALA A 32 -2.80 -18.43 22.15
C ALA A 32 -2.60 -17.03 21.54
N LEU A 33 -1.79 -16.17 22.15
CA LEU A 33 -1.52 -14.82 21.65
C LEU A 33 -0.71 -14.82 20.34
N THR A 34 0.29 -15.71 20.22
CA THR A 34 1.03 -15.90 18.95
C THR A 34 0.14 -16.46 17.84
N SER A 35 -0.83 -17.31 18.19
CA SER A 35 -1.81 -17.82 17.22
C SER A 35 -2.79 -16.75 16.70
N ASN A 36 -3.14 -15.76 17.52
CA ASN A 36 -4.01 -14.65 17.12
C ASN A 36 -3.32 -13.69 16.12
N GLN A 37 -2.02 -13.42 16.28
CA GLN A 37 -1.26 -12.60 15.31
C GLN A 37 -1.16 -13.27 13.93
N SER A 38 -0.88 -14.58 13.88
CA SER A 38 -0.85 -15.34 12.62
C SER A 38 -2.21 -15.36 11.90
N THR A 39 -3.31 -15.27 12.66
CA THR A 39 -4.67 -15.15 12.10
C THR A 39 -4.94 -13.75 11.50
N GLY A 40 -4.37 -12.70 12.09
CA GLY A 40 -4.45 -11.32 11.59
C GLY A 40 -3.74 -11.15 10.25
N ASN A 41 -2.50 -11.63 10.12
CA ASN A 41 -1.75 -11.57 8.87
C ASN A 41 -2.44 -12.30 7.71
N THR A 42 -3.03 -13.45 8.01
CA THR A 42 -3.82 -14.21 7.01
C THR A 42 -5.00 -13.38 6.48
N ARG A 43 -5.61 -12.52 7.31
CA ARG A 43 -6.70 -11.62 6.91
C ARG A 43 -6.19 -10.47 6.03
N TYR A 44 -5.09 -9.83 6.40
CA TYR A 44 -4.51 -8.73 5.64
C TYR A 44 -3.99 -9.20 4.27
N LEU A 45 -3.28 -10.32 4.23
CA LEU A 45 -2.82 -10.93 2.99
C LEU A 45 -3.99 -11.31 2.07
N LYS A 46 -5.09 -11.86 2.62
CA LYS A 46 -6.29 -12.19 1.83
C LYS A 46 -6.94 -10.94 1.23
N ASP A 47 -6.98 -9.84 1.98
CA ASP A 47 -7.52 -8.55 1.53
C ASP A 47 -6.66 -7.96 0.41
N ALA A 48 -5.34 -7.85 0.63
CA ALA A 48 -4.39 -7.37 -0.38
C ALA A 48 -4.40 -8.23 -1.65
N LYS A 49 -4.50 -9.55 -1.50
CA LYS A 49 -4.70 -10.47 -2.63
C LYS A 49 -5.97 -10.15 -3.41
N SER A 50 -7.07 -9.86 -2.73
CA SER A 50 -8.33 -9.51 -3.39
C SER A 50 -8.19 -8.25 -4.22
N VAL A 51 -7.57 -7.20 -3.66
CA VAL A 51 -7.30 -5.92 -4.34
C VAL A 51 -6.45 -6.15 -5.59
N VAL A 52 -5.33 -6.87 -5.48
CA VAL A 52 -4.45 -7.15 -6.63
C VAL A 52 -5.13 -8.05 -7.66
N THR A 53 -5.93 -9.03 -7.23
CA THR A 53 -6.69 -9.89 -8.15
C THR A 53 -7.71 -9.07 -8.94
N GLU A 54 -8.41 -8.14 -8.29
CA GLU A 54 -9.36 -7.24 -8.96
C GLU A 54 -8.65 -6.33 -9.96
N PHE A 55 -7.51 -5.75 -9.57
CA PHE A 55 -6.68 -4.95 -10.47
C PHE A 55 -6.24 -5.72 -11.72
N VAL A 56 -5.70 -6.93 -11.55
CA VAL A 56 -5.28 -7.78 -12.69
C VAL A 56 -6.46 -8.14 -13.58
N ASN A 57 -7.61 -8.50 -13.00
CA ASN A 57 -8.82 -8.81 -13.77
C ASN A 57 -9.36 -7.59 -14.53
N ASN A 58 -9.05 -6.38 -14.07
CA ASN A 58 -9.50 -5.12 -14.64
C ASN A 58 -8.42 -4.40 -15.46
N GLU A 59 -7.27 -5.02 -15.77
CA GLU A 59 -6.14 -4.39 -16.47
C GLU A 59 -6.59 -3.70 -17.78
N ALA A 60 -7.30 -4.42 -18.65
CA ALA A 60 -7.83 -3.87 -19.89
C ALA A 60 -8.86 -2.75 -19.68
N TYR A 61 -9.65 -2.82 -18.60
CA TYR A 61 -10.60 -1.77 -18.25
C TYR A 61 -9.88 -0.51 -17.77
N ASN A 62 -8.84 -0.65 -16.95
CA ASN A 62 -8.04 0.46 -16.45
C ASN A 62 -7.33 1.18 -17.59
N GLU A 63 -6.70 0.43 -18.51
CA GLU A 63 -6.09 0.97 -19.73
C GLU A 63 -7.11 1.71 -20.61
N TYR A 64 -8.29 1.12 -20.80
CA TYR A 64 -9.37 1.73 -21.56
C TYR A 64 -9.85 3.03 -20.90
N ALA A 65 -10.18 3.01 -19.61
CA ALA A 65 -10.71 4.16 -18.89
C ALA A 65 -9.73 5.34 -18.87
N TYR A 66 -8.44 5.04 -18.66
CA TYR A 66 -7.36 6.01 -18.77
C TYR A 66 -7.30 6.63 -20.17
N SER A 67 -7.20 5.80 -21.20
CA SER A 67 -7.08 6.25 -22.59
C SER A 67 -8.32 7.04 -23.04
N ASP A 68 -9.51 6.56 -22.71
CA ASP A 68 -10.78 7.19 -23.06
C ASP A 68 -10.91 8.57 -22.42
N GLY A 69 -10.51 8.71 -21.15
CA GLY A 69 -10.48 10.01 -20.46
C GLY A 69 -9.58 11.05 -21.15
N LEU A 70 -8.40 10.63 -21.61
CA LEU A 70 -7.49 11.50 -22.38
C LEU A 70 -8.10 11.92 -23.72
N PHE A 71 -8.62 10.95 -24.48
CA PHE A 71 -9.18 11.22 -25.80
C PHE A 71 -10.49 12.02 -25.73
N ALA A 72 -11.29 11.84 -24.68
CA ALA A 72 -12.48 12.66 -24.44
C ALA A 72 -12.11 14.14 -24.30
N LYS A 73 -11.07 14.45 -23.52
CA LYS A 73 -10.57 15.84 -23.39
C LYS A 73 -10.04 16.38 -24.73
N ALA A 74 -9.29 15.57 -25.48
CA ALA A 74 -8.77 15.97 -26.79
C ALA A 74 -9.90 16.24 -27.81
N ASN A 75 -10.95 15.42 -27.79
CA ASN A 75 -12.12 15.60 -28.63
C ASN A 75 -12.89 16.89 -28.29
N ILE A 76 -13.03 17.23 -26.99
CA ILE A 76 -13.64 18.51 -26.59
C ILE A 76 -12.86 19.69 -27.18
N VAL A 77 -11.52 19.66 -27.11
CA VAL A 77 -10.69 20.70 -27.74
C VAL A 77 -10.91 20.74 -29.25
N SER A 78 -10.98 19.58 -29.92
CA SER A 78 -11.26 19.48 -31.35
C SER A 78 -12.58 20.13 -31.77
N GLU A 79 -13.61 20.03 -30.93
CA GLU A 79 -14.94 20.59 -31.20
C GLU A 79 -15.04 22.09 -30.84
N CYS A 80 -14.38 22.51 -29.76
CA CYS A 80 -14.51 23.87 -29.24
C CYS A 80 -13.48 24.86 -29.81
N VAL A 81 -12.37 24.38 -30.36
CA VAL A 81 -11.25 25.22 -30.79
C VAL A 81 -11.10 25.21 -32.32
N ASN A 82 -11.09 26.40 -32.90
CA ASN A 82 -10.80 26.67 -34.30
C ASN A 82 -9.93 27.93 -34.45
N GLU A 83 -9.67 28.33 -35.69
CA GLU A 83 -8.87 29.52 -36.03
C GLU A 83 -9.43 30.86 -35.49
N LEU A 84 -10.73 30.92 -35.18
CA LEU A 84 -11.41 32.11 -34.64
C LEU A 84 -11.48 32.10 -33.11
N THR A 85 -11.14 30.99 -32.46
CA THR A 85 -11.12 30.89 -31.00
C THR A 85 -10.05 31.82 -30.45
N THR A 86 -10.46 32.76 -29.59
CA THR A 86 -9.54 33.74 -28.99
C THR A 86 -8.58 33.06 -27.99
N PRO A 87 -7.40 33.66 -27.72
CA PRO A 87 -6.48 33.14 -26.72
C PRO A 87 -7.12 32.97 -25.33
N GLU A 88 -7.96 33.92 -24.90
CA GLU A 88 -8.67 33.87 -23.61
C GLU A 88 -9.67 32.70 -23.52
N ALA A 89 -10.39 32.42 -24.61
CA ALA A 89 -11.28 31.27 -24.69
C ALA A 89 -10.48 29.96 -24.67
N GLY A 90 -9.35 29.91 -25.39
CA GLY A 90 -8.43 28.77 -25.36
C GLY A 90 -7.86 28.50 -23.96
N GLU A 91 -7.45 29.53 -23.24
CA GLU A 91 -6.98 29.41 -21.86
C GLU A 91 -8.08 28.88 -20.92
N THR A 92 -9.32 29.36 -21.09
CA THR A 92 -10.46 28.90 -20.32
C THR A 92 -10.74 27.41 -20.58
N ILE A 93 -10.73 26.96 -21.84
CA ILE A 93 -10.89 25.56 -22.23
C ILE A 93 -9.76 24.70 -21.60
N SER A 94 -8.51 25.16 -21.72
CA SER A 94 -7.35 24.46 -21.15
C SER A 94 -7.51 24.25 -19.65
N LYS A 95 -7.86 25.32 -18.91
CA LYS A 95 -8.10 25.26 -17.46
C LYS A 95 -9.28 24.36 -17.09
N SER A 96 -10.40 24.46 -17.78
CA SER A 96 -11.58 23.62 -17.51
C SER A 96 -11.33 22.13 -17.75
N LEU A 97 -10.45 21.80 -18.68
CA LEU A 97 -10.07 20.43 -19.00
C LEU A 97 -8.85 19.95 -18.19
N GLY A 98 -8.19 20.82 -17.42
CA GLY A 98 -6.97 20.50 -16.67
C GLY A 98 -5.80 20.18 -17.61
N LEU A 99 -5.67 20.90 -18.72
CA LEU A 99 -4.58 20.74 -19.68
C LEU A 99 -3.42 21.67 -19.34
N ASN A 100 -2.20 21.20 -19.59
CA ASN A 100 -1.00 22.04 -19.58
C ASN A 100 -1.01 22.95 -20.82
N ASN A 101 -1.25 22.36 -21.99
CA ASN A 101 -1.42 23.07 -23.25
C ASN A 101 -2.21 22.23 -24.26
N PHE A 102 -2.62 22.87 -25.36
CA PHE A 102 -3.09 22.17 -26.55
C PHE A 102 -2.56 22.81 -27.82
N ILE A 103 -2.63 22.06 -28.91
CA ILE A 103 -2.33 22.45 -30.29
C ILE A 103 -3.48 21.97 -31.18
N VAL A 104 -3.93 22.82 -32.09
CA VAL A 104 -4.92 22.52 -33.13
C VAL A 104 -4.29 22.84 -34.48
N THR A 105 -4.43 21.92 -35.43
CA THR A 105 -3.83 22.05 -36.77
C THR A 105 -4.86 22.01 -37.89
N ASP A 106 -4.44 22.53 -39.03
CA ASP A 106 -5.05 22.26 -40.33
C ASP A 106 -4.66 20.86 -40.88
N PRO A 107 -5.19 20.43 -42.04
CA PRO A 107 -4.86 19.13 -42.64
C PRO A 107 -3.38 18.93 -43.01
N ASP A 108 -2.63 20.02 -43.19
CA ASP A 108 -1.21 19.98 -43.56
C ASP A 108 -0.30 19.95 -42.31
N GLY A 109 -0.89 20.08 -41.11
CA GLY A 109 -0.16 20.09 -39.84
C GLY A 109 0.37 21.44 -39.44
N ASN A 110 -0.09 22.53 -40.07
CA ASN A 110 0.20 23.88 -39.59
C ASN A 110 -0.69 24.19 -38.40
N ILE A 111 -0.10 24.80 -37.37
CA ILE A 111 -0.79 25.14 -36.14
C ILE A 111 -1.67 26.36 -36.39
N ILE A 112 -2.99 26.16 -36.29
CA ILE A 112 -3.99 27.21 -36.48
C ILE A 112 -4.49 27.81 -35.16
N ASN A 113 -4.33 27.07 -34.05
CA ASN A 113 -4.62 27.54 -32.70
C ASN A 113 -3.79 26.73 -31.70
N ALA A 114 -3.38 27.35 -30.60
CA ALA A 114 -2.67 26.70 -29.51
C ALA A 114 -2.82 27.50 -28.23
N THR A 115 -2.57 26.90 -27.07
CA THR A 115 -2.44 27.66 -25.81
C THR A 115 -1.24 28.62 -25.90
N GLU A 116 -0.13 28.15 -26.48
CA GLU A 116 1.10 28.91 -26.70
C GLU A 116 1.07 29.62 -28.07
N GLN A 117 0.73 30.91 -28.06
CA GLN A 117 0.45 31.67 -29.28
C GLN A 117 1.65 31.80 -30.22
N GLU A 118 2.89 31.71 -29.72
CA GLU A 118 4.12 31.72 -30.50
C GLU A 118 4.31 30.47 -31.38
N LYS A 119 3.50 29.43 -31.18
CA LYS A 119 3.47 28.23 -32.03
C LYS A 119 2.53 28.38 -33.23
N VAL A 120 1.58 29.31 -33.19
CA VAL A 120 0.62 29.52 -34.28
C VAL A 120 1.35 29.92 -35.57
N GLY A 121 0.98 29.29 -36.68
CA GLY A 121 1.61 29.47 -38.00
C GLY A 121 2.86 28.61 -38.25
N LYS A 122 3.33 27.85 -37.26
CA LYS A 122 4.42 26.86 -37.43
C LYS A 122 3.86 25.48 -37.72
N SER A 123 4.72 24.54 -38.12
CA SER A 123 4.34 23.14 -38.31
C SER A 123 4.52 22.34 -37.01
N ILE A 124 3.68 21.34 -36.77
CA ILE A 124 3.92 20.34 -35.71
C ILE A 124 5.21 19.54 -35.90
N TYR A 125 5.80 19.58 -37.10
CA TYR A 125 7.09 18.95 -37.38
C TYR A 125 8.28 19.76 -36.89
N ASP A 126 8.07 21.03 -36.55
CA ASP A 126 9.12 21.92 -36.05
C ASP A 126 9.46 21.65 -34.57
N PHE A 127 8.64 20.84 -33.88
CA PHE A 127 8.79 20.56 -32.46
C PHE A 127 9.02 19.06 -32.21
N ASP A 128 10.06 18.76 -31.43
CA ASP A 128 10.48 17.38 -31.16
C ASP A 128 9.42 16.56 -30.41
N ASN A 129 8.60 17.19 -29.59
CA ASN A 129 7.58 16.52 -28.79
C ASN A 129 6.30 16.21 -29.58
N THR A 130 6.08 16.83 -30.74
CA THR A 130 4.86 16.63 -31.54
C THR A 130 5.08 15.87 -32.84
N LYS A 131 6.33 15.68 -33.27
CA LYS A 131 6.68 14.98 -34.52
C LYS A 131 6.17 13.54 -34.60
N ASP A 132 5.99 12.89 -33.45
CA ASP A 132 5.55 11.49 -33.38
C ASP A 132 4.06 11.33 -33.74
N PHE A 133 3.27 12.40 -33.68
CA PHE A 133 1.86 12.42 -34.08
C PHE A 133 1.64 12.49 -35.59
N LYS A 134 2.71 12.42 -36.40
CA LYS A 134 2.63 12.40 -37.87
C LYS A 134 1.75 11.29 -38.43
N THR A 135 1.65 10.17 -37.73
CA THR A 135 0.83 9.02 -38.14
C THR A 135 -0.66 9.33 -38.02
N VAL A 136 -1.04 10.11 -37.00
CA VAL A 136 -2.40 10.62 -36.82
C VAL A 136 -2.74 11.63 -37.90
N LEU A 137 -1.84 12.59 -38.14
CA LEU A 137 -2.05 13.62 -39.18
C LEU A 137 -2.22 13.02 -40.58
N LYS A 138 -1.48 11.95 -40.89
CA LYS A 138 -1.60 11.22 -42.16
C LYS A 138 -2.83 10.32 -42.25
N GLY A 139 -3.66 10.24 -41.20
CA GLY A 139 -4.84 9.38 -41.15
C GLY A 139 -4.53 7.89 -41.11
N ILE A 140 -3.30 7.50 -40.73
CA ILE A 140 -2.91 6.08 -40.58
C ILE A 140 -3.51 5.51 -39.29
N THR A 141 -3.54 6.32 -38.24
CA THR A 141 -4.30 6.08 -37.01
C THR A 141 -5.19 7.30 -36.74
N TYR A 142 -6.26 7.12 -35.97
CA TYR A 142 -7.20 8.20 -35.62
C TYR A 142 -6.86 8.87 -34.29
N LYS A 143 -6.13 8.17 -33.43
CA LYS A 143 -5.74 8.65 -32.11
C LYS A 143 -4.51 7.92 -31.59
N THR A 144 -3.72 8.59 -30.75
CA THR A 144 -2.58 7.98 -30.05
C THR A 144 -2.15 8.86 -28.88
N THR A 145 -1.38 8.30 -27.96
CA THR A 145 -0.71 9.05 -26.89
C THR A 145 0.80 9.00 -27.07
N SER A 146 1.52 9.91 -26.39
CA SER A 146 2.93 9.70 -26.07
C SER A 146 3.06 8.64 -24.97
N GLU A 147 4.29 8.17 -24.75
CA GLU A 147 4.61 7.41 -23.55
C GLU A 147 4.45 8.32 -22.31
N PRO A 148 3.71 7.91 -21.26
CA PRO A 148 3.59 8.67 -20.03
C PRO A 148 4.95 8.84 -19.33
N LYS A 149 5.22 10.03 -18.81
CA LYS A 149 6.47 10.35 -18.11
C LYS A 149 6.17 10.90 -16.73
N ALA A 150 6.80 10.36 -15.69
CA ALA A 150 6.62 10.86 -14.34
C ALA A 150 7.00 12.35 -14.25
N VAL A 151 6.18 13.14 -13.59
CA VAL A 151 6.43 14.57 -13.36
C VAL A 151 7.39 14.72 -12.19
N GLU A 152 8.47 15.48 -12.40
CA GLU A 152 9.51 15.67 -11.37
C GLU A 152 8.93 16.38 -10.15
N GLY A 153 9.08 15.76 -8.97
CA GLY A 153 8.58 16.30 -7.70
C GLY A 153 7.12 15.99 -7.38
N GLU A 154 6.38 15.30 -8.26
CA GLU A 154 4.98 14.94 -8.05
C GLU A 154 4.76 13.43 -8.11
N SER A 155 4.62 12.80 -6.94
CA SER A 155 4.44 11.35 -6.83
C SER A 155 3.12 10.90 -7.44
N GLY A 156 3.18 9.93 -8.35
CA GLY A 156 2.00 9.36 -9.02
C GLY A 156 1.34 10.31 -10.01
N VAL A 157 2.04 11.36 -10.47
CA VAL A 157 1.56 12.25 -11.54
C VAL A 157 2.41 12.05 -12.77
N TYR A 158 1.74 11.92 -13.92
CA TYR A 158 2.37 11.62 -15.20
C TYR A 158 1.99 12.65 -16.25
N ASN A 159 2.99 13.16 -16.95
CA ASN A 159 2.82 13.94 -18.16
C ASN A 159 2.55 13.00 -19.35
N VAL A 160 1.51 13.29 -20.11
CA VAL A 160 1.16 12.57 -21.33
C VAL A 160 0.60 13.53 -22.37
N MET A 161 0.99 13.33 -23.62
CA MET A 161 0.35 13.99 -24.75
C MET A 161 -0.66 13.03 -25.40
N ALA A 162 -1.86 13.51 -25.69
CA ALA A 162 -2.88 12.75 -26.40
C ALA A 162 -3.28 13.46 -27.69
N CYS A 163 -3.43 12.70 -28.77
CA CYS A 163 -3.71 13.24 -30.08
C CYS A 163 -4.90 12.53 -30.72
N VAL A 164 -5.76 13.32 -31.40
CA VAL A 164 -6.94 12.86 -32.14
C VAL A 164 -7.04 13.57 -33.50
N THR A 165 -7.58 12.87 -34.50
CA THR A 165 -7.97 13.48 -35.77
C THR A 165 -9.18 14.39 -35.62
N ARG A 166 -9.25 15.47 -36.41
CA ARG A 166 -10.39 16.38 -36.45
C ARG A 166 -11.32 16.04 -37.62
N SER A 167 -12.63 16.24 -37.44
CA SER A 167 -13.64 16.02 -38.50
C SER A 167 -13.49 16.99 -39.67
N VAL A 168 -13.00 18.19 -39.41
CA VAL A 168 -12.69 19.23 -40.42
C VAL A 168 -11.30 19.05 -41.06
N GLY A 169 -10.58 17.99 -40.72
CA GLY A 169 -9.20 17.74 -41.12
C GLY A 169 -8.18 18.36 -40.16
N GLY A 170 -6.97 17.80 -40.18
CA GLY A 170 -5.93 18.08 -39.20
C GLY A 170 -6.08 17.26 -37.92
N ILE A 171 -5.32 17.65 -36.90
CA ILE A 171 -5.27 16.98 -35.60
C ILE A 171 -5.37 17.98 -34.44
N VAL A 172 -5.78 17.47 -33.29
CA VAL A 172 -5.56 18.11 -31.99
C VAL A 172 -4.53 17.30 -31.22
N ILE A 173 -3.64 18.00 -30.53
CA ILE A 173 -2.73 17.43 -29.54
C ILE A 173 -3.01 18.17 -28.22
N ILE A 174 -3.25 17.44 -27.15
CA ILE A 174 -3.29 17.97 -25.79
C ILE A 174 -2.09 17.48 -25.02
N ASP A 175 -1.62 18.28 -24.07
CA ASP A 175 -0.60 17.97 -23.09
C ASP A 175 -1.22 18.09 -21.71
N ILE A 176 -1.06 17.08 -20.87
CA ILE A 176 -1.73 16.98 -19.58
C ILE A 176 -0.87 16.23 -18.57
N ASP A 177 -0.83 16.78 -17.36
CA ASP A 177 -0.38 16.06 -16.17
C ASP A 177 -1.59 15.37 -15.52
N THR A 178 -1.48 14.07 -15.28
CA THR A 178 -2.58 13.28 -14.74
C THR A 178 -2.10 12.22 -13.76
N ASP A 179 -2.85 12.04 -12.69
CA ASP A 179 -2.65 10.96 -11.72
C ASP A 179 -3.44 9.70 -12.08
N THR A 180 -4.32 9.77 -13.09
CA THR A 180 -5.18 8.66 -13.50
C THR A 180 -4.41 7.48 -14.07
N TYR A 181 -3.17 7.71 -14.55
CA TYR A 181 -2.30 6.63 -15.00
C TYR A 181 -1.87 5.69 -13.87
N THR A 182 -1.94 6.13 -12.61
CA THR A 182 -1.68 5.26 -11.45
C THR A 182 -2.64 4.08 -11.34
N ALA A 183 -3.84 4.20 -11.91
CA ALA A 183 -4.79 3.09 -12.01
C ALA A 183 -4.38 2.04 -13.05
N VAL A 184 -3.51 2.40 -14.01
CA VAL A 184 -2.92 1.46 -14.98
C VAL A 184 -1.66 0.81 -14.40
N THR A 185 -0.81 1.59 -13.73
CA THR A 185 0.45 1.08 -13.16
C THR A 185 0.24 0.30 -11.86
N GLY A 186 -0.85 0.58 -11.14
CA GLY A 186 -1.13 -0.02 -9.84
C GLY A 186 -0.37 0.64 -8.69
N GLU A 187 0.21 1.83 -8.88
CA GLU A 187 1.03 2.53 -7.88
C GLU A 187 0.32 2.81 -6.56
N LYS A 188 -1.01 2.91 -6.57
CA LYS A 188 -1.84 3.19 -5.39
C LYS A 188 -2.54 1.94 -4.83
N LEU A 189 -2.26 0.74 -5.33
CA LEU A 189 -2.95 -0.48 -4.90
C LEU A 189 -2.79 -0.78 -3.40
N ALA A 190 -1.63 -0.48 -2.82
CA ALA A 190 -1.40 -0.72 -1.41
C ALA A 190 -2.24 0.19 -0.51
N ASP A 191 -2.65 1.38 -0.98
CA ASP A 191 -3.51 2.30 -0.24
C ASP A 191 -4.94 1.76 -0.09
N GLU A 192 -5.36 0.87 -0.98
CA GLU A 192 -6.66 0.20 -0.94
C GLU A 192 -6.65 -1.02 0.00
N CYS A 193 -5.47 -1.45 0.44
CA CYS A 193 -5.30 -2.61 1.30
C CYS A 193 -5.49 -2.22 2.78
N LYS A 194 -6.10 -3.12 3.57
CA LYS A 194 -6.36 -2.88 5.00
C LYS A 194 -5.13 -3.04 5.91
N GLY A 195 -4.07 -3.68 5.43
CA GLY A 195 -2.84 -3.95 6.19
C GLY A 195 -1.65 -3.21 5.63
N ASP A 196 -0.56 -3.19 6.39
CA ASP A 196 0.73 -2.67 5.92
C ASP A 196 1.22 -3.55 4.76
N THR A 197 1.22 -2.99 3.55
CA THR A 197 1.30 -3.78 2.31
C THR A 197 2.42 -3.29 1.39
N ILE A 198 3.09 -4.24 0.75
CA ILE A 198 4.04 -4.03 -0.34
C ILE A 198 3.57 -4.90 -1.51
N ILE A 199 3.43 -4.30 -2.69
CA ILE A 199 3.08 -4.98 -3.92
C ILE A 199 4.25 -4.80 -4.88
N ALA A 200 4.76 -5.91 -5.39
CA ALA A 200 5.87 -5.92 -6.34
C ALA A 200 5.53 -6.76 -7.58
N LYS A 201 6.04 -6.36 -8.73
CA LYS A 201 5.98 -7.12 -9.99
C LYS A 201 7.39 -7.42 -10.43
N ASP A 202 7.70 -8.69 -10.68
CA ASP A 202 9.04 -9.15 -11.06
C ASP A 202 10.15 -8.66 -10.09
N GLY A 203 9.84 -8.57 -8.80
CA GLY A 203 10.75 -8.12 -7.74
C GLY A 203 10.89 -6.60 -7.60
N LYS A 204 10.37 -5.81 -8.54
CA LYS A 204 10.30 -4.34 -8.45
C LYS A 204 9.07 -3.92 -7.69
N ILE A 205 9.23 -2.98 -6.77
CA ILE A 205 8.14 -2.46 -5.96
C ILE A 205 7.28 -1.54 -6.82
N VAL A 206 5.99 -1.87 -6.89
CA VAL A 206 4.99 -1.12 -7.64
C VAL A 206 4.22 -0.19 -6.71
N SER A 207 3.86 -0.69 -5.52
CA SER A 207 3.06 0.07 -4.56
C SER A 207 3.42 -0.33 -3.13
N SER A 208 3.36 0.62 -2.20
CA SER A 208 3.47 0.35 -0.78
C SER A 208 2.65 1.35 0.03
N SER A 209 2.04 0.88 1.12
CA SER A 209 1.22 1.69 2.01
C SER A 209 2.03 2.43 3.08
N PHE A 210 3.35 2.29 3.07
CA PHE A 210 4.26 2.93 4.02
C PHE A 210 5.60 3.24 3.34
N ASP A 211 6.35 4.18 3.91
CA ASP A 211 7.65 4.57 3.38
C ASP A 211 8.67 3.44 3.51
N LEU A 212 9.35 3.15 2.39
CA LEU A 212 10.33 2.08 2.24
C LEU A 212 11.77 2.60 2.19
N ASP A 213 12.03 3.84 2.63
CA ASP A 213 13.37 4.44 2.68
C ASP A 213 14.05 4.47 1.29
N GLY A 214 13.27 4.77 0.26
CA GLY A 214 13.73 4.83 -1.13
C GLY A 214 14.01 3.47 -1.78
N ALA A 215 13.63 2.35 -1.15
CA ALA A 215 13.74 1.03 -1.76
C ALA A 215 12.76 0.86 -2.92
N ASN A 216 13.30 0.48 -4.09
CA ASN A 216 12.53 0.27 -5.32
C ASN A 216 12.42 -1.22 -5.69
N GLU A 217 13.14 -2.10 -4.99
CA GLU A 217 13.15 -3.54 -5.23
C GLU A 217 13.03 -4.31 -3.91
N LEU A 218 12.35 -5.47 -3.94
CA LEU A 218 12.25 -6.34 -2.76
C LEU A 218 13.64 -6.79 -2.26
N SER A 219 14.58 -6.98 -3.17
CA SER A 219 15.98 -7.33 -2.89
C SER A 219 16.67 -6.26 -2.02
N SER A 220 16.38 -4.98 -2.26
CA SER A 220 16.94 -3.85 -1.52
C SER A 220 16.41 -3.75 -0.09
N LEU A 221 15.22 -4.31 0.16
CA LEU A 221 14.66 -4.50 1.51
C LEU A 221 15.19 -5.77 2.21
N GLY A 222 16.06 -6.54 1.55
CA GLY A 222 16.55 -7.82 2.07
C GLY A 222 15.53 -8.95 2.04
N VAL A 223 14.44 -8.80 1.27
CA VAL A 223 13.44 -9.86 1.09
C VAL A 223 14.04 -10.96 0.22
N THR A 224 13.98 -12.20 0.71
CA THR A 224 14.53 -13.38 0.04
C THR A 224 13.43 -14.35 -0.38
N ASP A 225 13.71 -15.22 -1.37
CA ASP A 225 12.78 -16.29 -1.78
C ASP A 225 12.37 -17.21 -0.61
N SER A 226 13.26 -17.43 0.35
CA SER A 226 12.95 -18.20 1.55
C SER A 226 11.93 -17.51 2.44
N MET A 227 11.97 -16.17 2.54
CA MET A 227 10.98 -15.39 3.29
C MET A 227 9.63 -15.42 2.59
N LEU A 228 9.62 -15.27 1.26
CA LEU A 228 8.39 -15.32 0.46
C LEU A 228 7.66 -16.67 0.51
N LYS A 229 8.37 -17.76 0.82
CA LYS A 229 7.80 -19.11 1.01
C LYS A 229 7.44 -19.43 2.46
N ALA A 230 7.86 -18.59 3.41
CA ALA A 230 7.52 -18.77 4.81
C ALA A 230 6.06 -18.39 5.05
N LYS A 231 5.42 -19.03 6.04
CA LYS A 231 4.05 -18.65 6.46
C LYS A 231 4.00 -17.19 6.92
N ASP A 232 4.97 -16.81 7.73
CA ASP A 232 5.16 -15.48 8.30
C ASP A 232 6.68 -15.20 8.33
N PHE A 233 7.08 -13.96 8.06
CA PHE A 233 8.46 -13.50 8.20
C PHE A 233 8.52 -12.10 8.83
N THR A 234 9.68 -11.73 9.37
CA THR A 234 9.91 -10.39 9.92
C THR A 234 10.72 -9.57 8.93
N LEU A 235 10.25 -8.35 8.66
CA LEU A 235 10.96 -7.33 7.90
C LEU A 235 11.16 -6.11 8.79
N THR A 236 12.33 -5.48 8.72
CA THR A 236 12.60 -4.22 9.44
C THR A 236 12.73 -3.11 8.40
N VAL A 237 11.91 -2.07 8.52
CA VAL A 237 11.93 -0.88 7.65
C VAL A 237 11.77 0.34 8.54
N ASN A 238 12.62 1.36 8.38
CA ASN A 238 12.53 2.61 9.16
C ASN A 238 12.46 2.37 10.69
N ASP A 239 13.33 1.49 11.21
CA ASP A 239 13.35 1.02 12.61
C ASP A 239 12.09 0.27 13.11
N ASN A 240 11.04 0.19 12.29
CA ASN A 240 9.84 -0.57 12.58
C ASN A 240 10.03 -2.03 12.13
N LYS A 241 9.67 -2.96 13.01
CA LYS A 241 9.59 -4.38 12.65
C LYS A 241 8.17 -4.69 12.22
N TYR A 242 8.02 -5.43 11.14
CA TYR A 242 6.76 -5.89 10.61
C TYR A 242 6.70 -7.42 10.69
N THR A 243 5.53 -7.98 10.97
CA THR A 243 5.29 -9.41 10.77
C THR A 243 4.41 -9.56 9.54
N LEU A 244 4.96 -10.11 8.47
CA LEU A 244 4.36 -10.11 7.13
C LEU A 244 4.19 -11.54 6.63
N SER A 245 3.20 -11.73 5.76
CA SER A 245 3.04 -12.94 4.95
C SER A 245 3.08 -12.53 3.48
N ALA A 246 3.45 -13.45 2.60
CA ALA A 246 3.52 -13.19 1.17
C ALA A 246 2.77 -14.26 0.36
N GLU A 247 2.25 -13.85 -0.80
CA GLU A 247 1.68 -14.73 -1.81
C GLU A 247 1.96 -14.18 -3.21
N ASN A 248 1.90 -15.05 -4.22
CA ASN A 248 1.93 -14.64 -5.61
C ASN A 248 0.51 -14.57 -6.18
N VAL A 249 0.20 -13.50 -6.92
CA VAL A 249 -1.06 -13.27 -7.61
C VAL A 249 -0.73 -12.90 -9.05
N GLU A 250 -0.86 -13.86 -9.97
CA GLU A 250 -0.70 -13.63 -11.42
C GLU A 250 0.57 -12.81 -11.78
N GLY A 251 1.72 -13.17 -11.17
CA GLY A 251 3.00 -12.48 -11.41
C GLY A 251 3.32 -11.34 -10.43
N TYR A 252 2.37 -10.91 -9.60
CA TYR A 252 2.60 -9.96 -8.52
C TYR A 252 2.97 -10.70 -7.23
N THR A 253 4.02 -10.23 -6.55
CA THR A 253 4.33 -10.60 -5.17
C THR A 253 3.61 -9.64 -4.25
N VAL A 254 2.65 -10.15 -3.49
CA VAL A 254 1.85 -9.40 -2.52
C VAL A 254 2.34 -9.75 -1.13
N ILE A 255 2.84 -8.74 -0.40
CA ILE A 255 3.32 -8.88 0.96
C ILE A 255 2.44 -8.02 1.85
N SER A 256 1.81 -8.61 2.87
CA SER A 256 0.94 -7.84 3.75
C SER A 256 0.95 -8.37 5.17
N GLY A 257 0.69 -7.50 6.12
CA GLY A 257 0.62 -7.82 7.53
C GLY A 257 0.42 -6.56 8.37
N THR A 258 1.13 -6.49 9.48
CA THR A 258 1.10 -5.30 10.33
C THR A 258 2.44 -5.09 11.04
N VAL A 259 2.68 -3.87 11.51
CA VAL A 259 3.76 -3.56 12.45
C VAL A 259 3.72 -4.56 13.60
N LYS A 260 4.85 -5.23 13.79
CA LYS A 260 5.13 -6.01 14.99
C LYS A 260 5.24 -4.99 16.11
N GLU A 261 4.16 -4.84 16.88
CA GLU A 261 4.28 -4.20 18.19
C GLU A 261 5.42 -4.93 18.90
N ASP A 262 6.52 -4.22 19.15
CA ASP A 262 7.56 -4.72 20.02
C ASP A 262 6.81 -5.19 21.24
N SER A 263 6.95 -6.48 21.53
CA SER A 263 6.34 -7.09 22.68
C SER A 263 6.96 -6.43 23.92
N GLY A 264 6.49 -5.24 24.28
CA GLY A 264 5.86 -5.10 25.56
C GLY A 264 4.90 -6.26 25.61
N PHE A 265 5.36 -7.38 26.19
CA PHE A 265 4.54 -8.11 27.14
C PHE A 265 3.58 -7.08 27.71
N ASN A 266 2.33 -7.05 27.23
CA ASN A 266 1.40 -5.99 27.57
C ASN A 266 1.53 -5.86 29.08
N TYR A 267 2.00 -4.71 29.61
CA TYR A 267 2.54 -4.65 30.98
C TYR A 267 1.55 -5.27 31.97
N ILE A 268 0.26 -5.15 31.63
CA ILE A 268 -0.87 -5.88 32.20
C ILE A 268 -0.65 -7.40 32.25
N TYR A 269 -0.41 -8.10 31.14
CA TYR A 269 -0.27 -9.55 31.08
C TYR A 269 1.14 -10.10 31.42
N GLY A 270 2.20 -9.32 31.26
CA GLY A 270 3.57 -9.76 31.52
C GLY A 270 4.14 -9.43 32.89
N ALA A 271 3.68 -8.33 33.49
CA ALA A 271 4.11 -7.89 34.81
C ALA A 271 2.94 -7.89 35.79
N VAL A 272 1.80 -7.28 35.44
CA VAL A 272 0.68 -7.08 36.38
C VAL A 272 -0.06 -8.38 36.68
N VAL A 273 -0.38 -9.22 35.69
CA VAL A 273 -1.09 -10.49 35.89
C VAL A 273 -0.22 -11.47 36.69
N PRO A 274 1.09 -11.66 36.37
CA PRO A 274 1.99 -12.42 37.23
C PRO A 274 2.12 -11.80 38.62
N ALA A 275 2.30 -10.47 38.74
CA ALA A 275 2.44 -9.81 40.05
C ALA A 275 1.18 -9.91 40.91
N ILE A 276 -0.02 -9.79 40.33
CA ILE A 276 -1.30 -9.99 41.01
C ILE A 276 -1.44 -11.46 41.41
N ALA A 277 -1.11 -12.41 40.53
CA ALA A 277 -1.13 -13.83 40.85
C ALA A 277 -0.16 -14.17 42.00
N PHE A 278 1.04 -13.58 42.01
CA PHE A 278 2.00 -13.70 43.11
C PHE A 278 1.49 -13.07 44.40
N ALA A 279 0.89 -11.87 44.35
CA ALA A 279 0.31 -11.20 45.51
C ALA A 279 -0.86 -12.01 46.11
N VAL A 280 -1.74 -12.55 45.26
CA VAL A 280 -2.84 -13.43 45.69
C VAL A 280 -2.31 -14.73 46.29
N MET A 281 -1.24 -15.31 45.73
CA MET A 281 -0.59 -16.49 46.32
C MET A 281 0.03 -16.22 47.69
N ILE A 282 0.66 -15.07 47.88
CA ILE A 282 1.21 -14.67 49.19
C ILE A 282 0.07 -14.52 50.21
N VAL A 283 -1.03 -13.88 49.83
CA VAL A 283 -2.21 -13.73 50.70
C VAL A 283 -2.83 -15.09 51.04
N LEU A 284 -3.02 -15.98 50.07
CA LEU A 284 -3.55 -17.32 50.30
C LEU A 284 -2.62 -18.16 51.18
N ALA A 285 -1.30 -18.06 50.99
CA ALA A 285 -0.33 -18.74 51.84
C ALA A 285 -0.41 -18.23 53.28
N ILE A 286 -0.55 -16.91 53.50
CA ILE A 286 -0.72 -16.31 54.83
C ILE A 286 -2.04 -16.77 55.48
N VAL A 287 -3.15 -16.81 54.74
CA VAL A 287 -4.46 -17.27 55.24
C VAL A 287 -4.41 -18.75 55.63
N VAL A 288 -3.78 -19.60 54.82
CA VAL A 288 -3.62 -21.02 55.15
C VAL A 288 -2.69 -21.19 56.35
N PHE A 289 -1.59 -20.44 56.42
CA PHE A 289 -0.66 -20.53 57.55
C PHE A 289 -1.30 -20.06 58.86
N SER A 290 -2.10 -18.99 58.82
CA SER A 290 -2.83 -18.46 59.97
C SER A 290 -3.98 -19.37 60.40
N ALA A 291 -4.73 -19.97 59.47
CA ALA A 291 -5.75 -20.98 59.77
C ALA A 291 -5.13 -22.24 60.42
N VAL A 292 -4.00 -22.73 59.91
CA VAL A 292 -3.27 -23.86 60.50
C VAL A 292 -2.65 -23.52 61.86
N SER A 293 -2.31 -22.25 62.10
CA SER A 293 -1.82 -21.78 63.40
C SER A 293 -2.94 -21.77 64.45
N LYS A 294 -4.15 -21.32 64.08
CA LYS A 294 -5.32 -21.29 64.98
C LYS A 294 -5.81 -22.69 65.37
N VAL A 295 -5.80 -23.64 64.43
CA VAL A 295 -6.11 -25.06 64.73
C VAL A 295 -5.12 -25.66 65.75
N LYS A 296 -3.91 -25.09 65.90
CA LYS A 296 -2.93 -25.51 66.89
C LYS A 296 -3.15 -24.87 68.28
N GLU A 297 -3.82 -23.73 68.37
CA GLU A 297 -4.19 -23.11 69.65
C GLU A 297 -5.46 -23.73 70.24
N GLU A 298 -6.40 -24.18 69.41
CA GLU A 298 -7.62 -24.87 69.88
C GLU A 298 -7.41 -26.33 70.31
N ILE A 299 -6.23 -26.91 70.05
CA ILE A 299 -5.85 -28.28 70.48
C ILE A 299 -4.80 -28.21 71.60
N LYS A 300 -4.95 -27.28 72.54
CA LYS A 300 -4.12 -27.22 73.75
C LYS A 300 -4.96 -27.30 75.02
#